data_AF-A0A2V8FV14-F1
#
_entry.id   AF-A0A2V8FV14-F1
#
_cell.length_a   1.000
_cell.length_b   1.000
_cell.length_c   1.000
_cell.angle_alpha   90.00
_cell.angle_beta   90.00
_cell.angle_gamma   90.00
#
_symmetry.space_group_name_H-M   'P 1'
#
loop_
_entity.id
_entity.type
_entity.pdbx_description
1 polymer ?
#
loop_
_entity_poly.entity_id
_entity_poly.type
_entity_poly.pdbx_seq_one_letter_code
_entity_poly.pdbx_strand_id
1 'polypeptide(L)'
;RVETVVTLRAEDYLKGRLDDEELTFKVPGGQIGRYRTVMIGAPDFAAGDEVVLFLNSAGADRYVFGLSLGVFRVVLDEQSGRRLVIPPPVMAKLAGDAEAVVRGDPARRPLPLDAFEQTVRQVIAQRGAR
;
A
#
# COMPACT_ATOMS: atom_id res chain seq x y z
N ARG A 1 -10.52 19.63 -8.65
CA ARG A 1 -9.38 18.91 -8.01
C ARG A 1 -8.77 18.02 -9.08
N VAL A 2 -7.44 17.95 -9.18
CA VAL A 2 -6.78 16.98 -10.08
C VAL A 2 -6.57 15.69 -9.30
N GLU A 3 -6.94 14.57 -9.91
CA GLU A 3 -6.80 13.21 -9.35
C GLU A 3 -6.18 12.29 -10.41
N THR A 4 -5.34 11.37 -9.96
CA THR A 4 -4.79 10.29 -10.77
C THR A 4 -5.69 9.08 -10.61
N VAL A 5 -6.16 8.53 -11.73
CA VAL A 5 -6.88 7.25 -11.76
C VAL A 5 -5.86 6.15 -11.96
N VAL A 6 -5.80 5.22 -11.02
CA VAL A 6 -4.89 4.08 -11.05
C VAL A 6 -5.70 2.81 -11.24
N THR A 7 -5.31 2.01 -12.22
CA THR A 7 -5.87 0.68 -12.48
C THR A 7 -4.78 -0.35 -12.25
N LEU A 8 -5.09 -1.37 -11.44
CA LEU A 8 -4.20 -2.48 -11.14
C LEU A 8 -4.92 -3.79 -11.44
N ARG A 9 -4.15 -4.79 -11.87
CA ARG A 9 -4.61 -6.17 -11.86
C ARG A 9 -4.39 -6.73 -10.46
N ALA A 10 -5.44 -7.29 -9.85
CA ALA A 10 -5.29 -7.94 -8.55
C ALA A 10 -4.75 -9.36 -8.74
N GLU A 11 -3.56 -9.65 -8.20
CA GLU A 11 -2.99 -11.01 -8.19
C GLU A 11 -3.61 -11.88 -7.07
N ASP A 12 -3.83 -11.29 -5.89
CA ASP A 12 -4.49 -11.94 -4.76
C ASP A 12 -5.25 -10.91 -3.89
N TYR A 13 -6.21 -11.39 -3.11
CA TYR A 13 -6.94 -10.62 -2.11
C TYR A 13 -6.69 -11.15 -0.71
N LEU A 14 -6.03 -10.33 0.12
CA LEU A 14 -5.80 -10.65 1.54
C LEU A 14 -7.03 -10.38 2.42
N LYS A 15 -7.90 -9.46 2.00
CA LYS A 15 -9.10 -9.05 2.73
C LYS A 15 -10.22 -8.65 1.77
N GLY A 16 -11.40 -9.25 1.97
CA GLY A 16 -12.51 -9.08 1.04
C GLY A 16 -12.19 -9.70 -0.32
N ARG A 17 -13.08 -9.53 -1.29
CA ARG A 17 -12.87 -9.94 -2.67
C ARG A 17 -13.70 -9.05 -3.58
N LEU A 18 -13.19 -8.77 -4.77
CA LEU A 18 -13.95 -8.19 -5.87
C LEU A 18 -14.06 -9.26 -6.96
N ASP A 19 -15.14 -9.23 -7.73
CA ASP A 19 -15.35 -10.19 -8.82
C ASP A 19 -14.59 -9.78 -10.10
N ASP A 20 -14.13 -8.53 -10.16
CA ASP A 20 -13.34 -7.99 -11.27
C ASP A 20 -11.84 -8.33 -11.13
N GLU A 21 -11.17 -8.68 -12.24
CA GLU A 21 -9.72 -8.89 -12.27
C GLU A 21 -8.93 -7.58 -12.11
N GLU A 22 -9.55 -6.47 -12.50
CA GLU A 22 -8.97 -5.13 -12.42
C GLU A 22 -9.66 -4.29 -11.35
N LEU A 23 -8.84 -3.56 -10.61
CA LEU A 23 -9.26 -2.65 -9.55
C LEU A 23 -8.83 -1.23 -9.91
N THR A 24 -9.81 -0.34 -10.00
CA THR A 24 -9.57 1.08 -10.20
C THR A 24 -9.82 1.87 -8.93
N PHE A 25 -8.91 2.80 -8.61
CA PHE A 25 -9.03 3.71 -7.48
C PHE A 25 -8.44 5.09 -7.81
N LYS A 26 -8.83 6.09 -7.01
CA LYS A 26 -8.42 7.48 -7.20
C LYS A 26 -7.35 7.86 -6.18
N VAL A 27 -6.36 8.60 -6.64
CA VAL A 27 -5.29 9.17 -5.80
C VAL A 27 -5.27 10.69 -5.98
N PRO A 28 -5.23 11.46 -4.88
CA PRO A 28 -5.15 12.91 -4.99
C PRO A 28 -3.86 13.40 -5.64
N GLY A 29 -3.96 14.41 -6.50
CA GLY A 29 -2.82 14.92 -7.28
C GLY A 29 -2.87 14.41 -8.72
N GLY A 30 -1.79 14.61 -9.47
CA GLY A 30 -1.69 14.16 -10.85
C GLY A 30 -1.31 15.28 -11.81
N GLN A 31 -1.39 15.01 -13.11
CA GLN A 31 -0.92 15.92 -14.15
C GLN A 31 -1.93 16.05 -15.29
N ILE A 32 -2.20 17.29 -15.70
CA ILE A 32 -3.01 17.62 -16.87
C ILE A 32 -2.16 18.49 -17.79
N GLY A 33 -1.75 17.94 -18.94
CA GLY A 33 -0.81 18.60 -19.83
C GLY A 33 0.48 18.99 -19.11
N ARG A 34 0.76 20.30 -19.03
CA ARG A 34 1.93 20.86 -18.31
C ARG A 34 1.70 21.14 -16.82
N TYR A 35 0.48 21.00 -16.32
CA TYR A 35 0.14 21.36 -14.94
C TYR A 35 0.17 20.12 -14.05
N ARG A 36 1.03 20.13 -13.03
CA ARG A 36 1.11 19.07 -12.02
C ARG A 36 0.55 19.56 -10.69
N THR A 37 -0.37 18.80 -10.11
CA THR A 37 -0.85 18.97 -8.74
C THR A 37 -0.19 17.93 -7.85
N VAL A 38 0.46 18.36 -6.77
CA VAL A 38 1.07 17.47 -5.78
C VAL A 38 0.29 17.58 -4.48
N MET A 39 -0.23 16.45 -3.98
CA MET A 39 -0.79 16.36 -2.65
C MET A 39 0.23 15.68 -1.73
N ILE A 40 0.74 16.41 -0.74
CA ILE A 40 1.74 15.88 0.20
C ILE A 40 1.18 14.64 0.90
N GLY A 41 1.95 13.56 0.89
CA GLY A 41 1.59 12.27 1.48
C GLY A 41 0.80 11.36 0.54
N ALA A 42 0.24 11.86 -0.57
CA ALA A 42 -0.36 11.01 -1.57
C ALA A 42 0.73 10.17 -2.28
N PRO A 43 0.51 8.86 -2.48
CA PRO A 43 1.44 8.03 -3.22
C PRO A 43 1.40 8.34 -4.72
N ASP A 44 2.54 8.27 -5.40
CA ASP A 44 2.59 8.23 -6.86
C ASP A 44 2.68 6.77 -7.32
N PHE A 45 2.08 6.41 -8.44
CA PHE A 45 2.17 5.06 -9.03
C PHE A 45 2.72 5.13 -10.45
N ALA A 46 3.54 4.14 -10.80
CA ALA A 46 4.05 3.95 -12.14
C ALA A 46 3.61 2.59 -12.70
N ALA A 47 3.52 2.49 -14.03
CA ALA A 47 3.29 1.21 -14.68
C ALA A 47 4.44 0.25 -14.35
N GLY A 48 4.11 -0.98 -14.00
CA GLY A 48 5.08 -2.00 -13.55
C GLY A 48 5.31 -2.03 -12.04
N ASP A 49 4.73 -1.10 -11.27
CA ASP A 49 4.75 -1.18 -9.82
C ASP A 49 4.00 -2.43 -9.33
N GLU A 50 4.66 -3.23 -8.51
CA GLU A 50 4.02 -4.29 -7.72
C GLU A 50 3.80 -3.78 -6.29
N VAL A 51 2.56 -3.91 -5.78
CA VAL A 51 2.17 -3.33 -4.49
C VAL A 51 1.15 -4.18 -3.76
N VAL A 52 1.24 -4.18 -2.42
CA VAL A 52 0.13 -4.56 -1.56
C VAL A 52 -0.57 -3.29 -1.08
N LEU A 53 -1.88 -3.21 -1.31
CA LEU A 53 -2.68 -2.01 -1.04
C LEU A 53 -3.79 -2.26 -0.03
N PHE A 54 -3.95 -1.30 0.87
CA PHE A 54 -5.12 -1.19 1.74
C PHE A 54 -5.96 -0.02 1.27
N LEU A 55 -7.18 -0.32 0.80
CA LEU A 55 -8.11 0.67 0.28
C LEU A 55 -9.31 0.85 1.20
N ASN A 56 -9.81 2.08 1.25
CA ASN A 56 -11.15 2.40 1.74
C ASN A 56 -12.11 2.51 0.56
N SER A 57 -13.41 2.40 0.87
CA SER A 57 -14.50 2.59 -0.10
C SER A 57 -15.44 3.68 0.38
N ALA A 58 -15.88 4.54 -0.54
CA ALA A 58 -16.91 5.55 -0.34
C ALA A 58 -17.93 5.43 -1.48
N GLY A 59 -18.99 4.65 -1.26
CA GLY A 59 -19.91 4.26 -2.33
C GLY A 59 -19.19 3.42 -3.39
N ALA A 60 -19.26 3.84 -4.66
CA ALA A 60 -18.56 3.18 -5.76
C ALA A 60 -17.06 3.55 -5.85
N ASP A 61 -16.65 4.65 -5.20
CA ASP A 61 -15.28 5.13 -5.26
C ASP A 61 -14.38 4.41 -4.24
N ARG A 62 -13.12 4.20 -4.64
CA ARG A 62 -12.07 3.62 -3.80
C ARG A 62 -10.87 4.54 -3.73
N TYR A 63 -10.21 4.57 -2.58
CA TYR A 63 -9.03 5.41 -2.32
C TYR A 63 -8.09 4.74 -1.31
N VAL A 64 -6.82 5.12 -1.35
CA VAL A 64 -5.79 4.52 -0.48
C VAL A 64 -6.01 4.92 0.99
N PHE A 65 -5.98 3.94 1.88
CA PHE A 65 -6.09 4.16 3.32
C PHE A 65 -4.91 5.01 3.82
N GLY A 66 -5.20 6.11 4.51
CA GLY A 66 -4.15 6.94 5.13
C GLY A 66 -3.10 7.48 4.14
N LEU A 67 -3.47 7.66 2.87
CA LEU A 67 -2.56 8.04 1.78
C LEU A 67 -1.39 7.04 1.66
N SER A 68 -0.13 7.46 1.83
CA SER A 68 1.03 6.58 1.71
C SER A 68 1.06 5.44 2.74
N LEU A 69 0.29 5.51 3.82
CA LEU A 69 0.27 4.48 4.87
C LEU A 69 -0.37 3.16 4.42
N GLY A 70 -1.25 3.21 3.42
CA GLY A 70 -1.92 2.05 2.85
C GLY A 70 -1.16 1.39 1.70
N VAL A 71 0.08 1.81 1.41
CA VAL A 71 0.89 1.32 0.29
C VAL A 71 2.13 0.60 0.79
N PHE A 72 2.26 -0.66 0.40
CA PHE A 72 3.43 -1.48 0.65
C PHE A 72 4.04 -1.87 -0.70
N ARG A 73 5.24 -1.39 -0.99
CA ARG A 73 5.91 -1.66 -2.25
C ARG A 73 6.48 -3.06 -2.26
N VAL A 74 6.31 -3.78 -3.36
CA VAL A 74 6.95 -5.07 -3.59
C VAL A 74 8.07 -4.87 -4.59
N VAL A 75 9.24 -5.43 -4.29
CA VAL A 75 10.38 -5.46 -5.20
C VAL A 75 10.86 -6.89 -5.38
N LEU A 76 11.36 -7.20 -6.57
CA LEU A 76 12.06 -8.46 -6.80
C LEU A 76 13.49 -8.32 -6.29
N ASP A 77 13.90 -9.20 -5.37
CA ASP A 77 15.31 -9.34 -5.01
C ASP A 77 16.03 -10.13 -6.10
N GLU A 78 16.91 -9.46 -6.84
CA GLU A 78 17.64 -10.07 -7.95
C GLU A 78 18.57 -11.22 -7.52
N GLN A 79 19.01 -11.24 -6.25
CA GLN A 79 19.92 -12.28 -5.76
C GLN A 79 19.18 -13.58 -5.45
N SER A 80 18.03 -13.49 -4.76
CA SER A 80 17.25 -14.66 -4.36
C SER A 80 16.08 -15.00 -5.28
N GLY A 81 15.72 -14.09 -6.20
CA GLY A 81 14.51 -14.19 -7.02
C GLY A 81 13.21 -14.05 -6.22
N ARG A 82 13.27 -13.60 -4.95
CA ARG A 82 12.10 -13.50 -4.08
C ARG A 82 11.47 -12.12 -4.15
N ARG A 83 10.14 -12.07 -4.09
CA ARG A 83 9.39 -10.83 -3.89
C ARG A 83 9.50 -10.38 -2.43
N LEU A 84 9.95 -9.16 -2.22
CA LEU A 84 10.13 -8.55 -0.91
C LEU A 84 9.24 -7.31 -0.77
N VAL A 85 8.52 -7.23 0.33
CA VAL A 85 7.78 -6.04 0.74
C VAL A 85 8.72 -5.07 1.44
N ILE A 86 8.76 -3.83 0.96
CA ILE A 86 9.53 -2.74 1.54
C ILE A 86 8.67 -2.03 2.60
N PRO A 87 9.08 -2.02 3.88
CA PRO A 87 8.34 -1.31 4.92
C PRO A 87 8.36 0.21 4.64
N PRO A 88 7.22 0.91 4.84
CA PRO A 88 7.18 2.35 4.61
C PRO A 88 8.09 3.08 5.61
N PRO A 89 8.55 4.29 5.26
CA PRO A 89 9.50 5.03 6.09
C PRO A 89 8.92 5.43 7.46
N VAL A 90 7.60 5.51 7.56
CA VAL A 90 6.86 5.80 8.80
C VAL A 90 5.81 4.71 9.00
N MET A 91 5.89 4.01 10.12
CA MET A 91 4.84 3.11 10.62
C MET A 91 4.53 3.47 12.06
N ALA A 92 3.25 3.65 12.37
CA ALA A 92 2.82 3.79 13.75
C ALA A 92 2.83 2.42 14.44
N LYS A 93 3.40 2.33 15.64
CA LYS A 93 3.17 1.19 16.52
C LYS A 93 1.80 1.32 17.17
N LEU A 94 1.16 0.17 17.46
CA LEU A 94 -0.19 0.12 18.02
C LEU A 94 -0.33 0.77 19.42
N ALA A 95 0.80 1.04 20.09
CA ALA A 95 0.85 1.50 21.48
C ALA A 95 0.36 2.94 21.70
N GLY A 96 0.16 3.73 20.65
CA GLY A 96 -0.36 5.10 20.77
C GLY A 96 0.65 6.14 21.28
N ASP A 97 1.85 5.70 21.66
CA ASP A 97 2.94 6.58 22.08
C ASP A 97 3.62 7.26 20.89
N ALA A 98 4.06 8.51 21.10
CA ALA A 98 4.88 9.22 20.13
C ALA A 98 6.28 8.58 20.07
N GLU A 99 6.71 8.19 18.86
CA GLU A 99 8.03 7.59 18.65
C GLU A 99 8.91 8.44 17.73
N ALA A 100 10.21 8.48 18.05
CA ALA A 100 11.19 9.14 17.21
C ALA A 100 11.43 8.33 15.93
N VAL A 101 11.25 8.96 14.76
CA VAL A 101 11.60 8.35 13.48
C VAL A 101 13.12 8.39 13.32
N VAL A 102 13.78 7.24 13.50
CA VAL A 102 15.22 7.11 13.32
C VAL A 102 15.52 6.86 11.85
N ARG A 103 16.23 7.75 11.16
CA ARG A 103 16.68 7.50 9.77
C ARG A 103 17.62 6.29 9.76
N GLY A 104 17.42 5.36 8.83
CA GLY A 104 18.28 4.19 8.69
C GLY A 104 18.10 3.11 9.76
N ASP A 105 17.02 3.18 10.57
CA ASP A 105 16.67 2.16 11.55
C ASP A 105 16.83 0.73 10.97
N PRO A 106 17.76 -0.09 11.50
CA PRO A 106 18.08 -1.42 10.99
C PRO A 106 16.98 -2.45 11.24
N ALA A 107 15.96 -2.10 12.05
CA ALA A 107 14.77 -2.92 12.23
C ALA A 107 13.83 -2.88 11.00
N ARG A 108 13.93 -1.82 10.17
CA ARG A 108 13.18 -1.72 8.91
C ARG A 108 13.88 -2.51 7.82
N ARG A 109 13.68 -3.81 7.83
CA ARG A 109 14.18 -4.72 6.80
C ARG A 109 13.05 -5.11 5.86
N PRO A 110 13.34 -5.26 4.54
CA PRO A 110 12.42 -5.91 3.63
C PRO A 110 12.01 -7.28 4.18
N LEU A 111 10.74 -7.65 4.01
CA LEU A 111 10.27 -8.99 4.34
C LEU A 111 9.77 -9.73 3.11
N PRO A 112 9.90 -11.07 3.05
CA PRO A 112 9.29 -11.85 2.00
C PRO A 112 7.77 -11.60 1.90
N LEU A 113 7.25 -11.49 0.67
CA LEU A 113 5.84 -11.21 0.41
C LEU A 113 4.92 -12.23 1.11
N ASP A 114 5.25 -13.52 1.02
CA ASP A 114 4.51 -14.60 1.68
C ASP A 114 4.43 -14.44 3.21
N ALA A 115 5.53 -14.02 3.84
CA ALA A 115 5.55 -13.75 5.28
C ALA A 115 4.69 -12.52 5.66
N PHE A 116 4.67 -11.50 4.81
CA PHE A 116 3.81 -10.33 4.98
C PHE A 116 2.33 -10.71 4.91
N GLU A 117 1.94 -11.47 3.89
CA GLU A 117 0.56 -11.92 3.68
C GLU A 117 0.07 -12.77 4.85
N GLN A 118 0.90 -13.70 5.34
CA GLN A 118 0.59 -14.51 6.52
C GLN A 118 0.32 -13.63 7.76
N THR A 119 1.16 -12.61 7.97
CA THR A 119 0.99 -11.66 9.08
C THR A 119 -0.35 -10.91 8.95
N VAL A 120 -0.69 -10.42 7.75
CA VAL A 120 -1.96 -9.75 7.49
C VAL A 120 -3.15 -10.67 7.76
N ARG A 121 -3.11 -11.92 7.26
CA ARG A 121 -4.17 -12.91 7.49
C ARG A 121 -4.35 -13.23 8.98
N GLN A 122 -3.27 -13.35 9.74
CA GLN A 122 -3.33 -13.55 11.20
C GLN A 122 -4.00 -12.37 11.91
N VAL A 123 -3.63 -11.12 11.56
CA VAL A 123 -4.24 -9.92 12.15
C VAL A 123 -5.73 -9.83 11.82
N ILE A 124 -6.14 -10.18 10.60
CA ILE A 124 -7.55 -10.22 10.20
C ILE A 124 -8.32 -11.26 11.01
N ALA A 125 -7.79 -12.48 11.14
CA ALA A 125 -8.41 -13.56 11.90
C ALA A 125 -8.62 -13.18 13.38
N GLN A 126 -7.63 -12.54 14.00
CA GLN A 126 -7.71 -12.08 15.39
C GLN A 126 -8.77 -10.99 15.60
N ARG A 127 -8.96 -10.10 14.61
CA ARG A 127 -9.98 -9.03 14.68
C ARG A 127 -11.38 -9.51 14.31
N GLY A 128 -11.52 -10.55 13.48
CA GLY A 128 -12.82 -11.14 13.15
C GLY A 128 -13.38 -12.08 14.23
N ALA A 129 -12.53 -12.54 15.16
CA ALA A 129 -12.91 -13.36 16.31
C ALA A 129 -13.34 -12.53 17.55
N ARG A 130 -13.36 -11.20 17.45
CA ARG A 130 -13.87 -10.26 18.46
C ARG A 130 -15.13 -9.59 17.94
#